data_AF-A0A3D4HNC6-F1
#
_entry.id   AF-A0A3D4HNC6-F1
#
_cell.length_a   1.000
_cell.length_b   1.000
_cell.length_c   1.000
_cell.angle_alpha   90.00
_cell.angle_beta   90.00
_cell.angle_gamma   90.00
#
_symmetry.space_group_name_H-M   'P 1'
#
loop_
_entity.id
_entity.type
_entity.pdbx_description
1 polymer ?
#
loop_
_entity_poly.entity_id
_entity_poly.type
_entity_poly.pdbx_seq_one_letter_code
_entity_poly.pdbx_strand_id
1 'polypeptide(L)'
;MLHYNFPPFSVGEVRPMRGPGRREIGHGALAERAVRVLLPGEEEFPYAVRVVSDILESNGSSSMASVCGASLSLMDAGVPIRKPVAGVAMGLIKEGEKVAILTDIQGLEDHYGDMDFKVTGTREGITALQMDNKAGGITRSILEKALDQARRGRLFILEKMESAITEPRDNVSAYAPRIYTITVPLDKIRDIIGPGGKMIRNIVAQTGVKVDVEDDGRVFVASPTTEAAEKALGMINDLIREVAAGEVFSGKVTRLMAFGAFVEVLPGKEGLLHVSEISTTHVGKVDDVFSPGDSVLVMVKEIDDMGRINLSRRRALEKKSEPEMAERFADAFVLEDAREERIKALPPSNDRDRNQRGGAPRPGGRPGGDRPSGDRRSHSGPPRRSGSGDRNRDR
;
A
#
# COMPACT_ATOMS: atom_id res chain seq x y z
N MET A 1 -0.21 13.30 13.79
CA MET A 1 -0.50 13.12 15.22
C MET A 1 0.65 13.69 16.04
N LEU A 2 0.37 14.44 17.10
CA LEU A 2 1.38 14.90 18.05
C LEU A 2 0.99 14.52 19.48
N HIS A 3 1.87 13.79 20.17
CA HIS A 3 1.73 13.48 21.59
C HIS A 3 2.72 14.32 22.39
N TYR A 4 2.25 14.79 23.54
CA TYR A 4 3.03 15.62 24.45
C TYR A 4 3.00 14.95 25.83
N ASN A 5 4.17 14.71 26.39
CA ASN A 5 4.34 14.07 27.69
C ASN A 5 5.04 15.04 28.65
N PHE A 6 4.51 15.17 29.86
CA PHE A 6 5.07 16.03 30.89
C PHE A 6 5.41 15.22 32.15
N PRO A 7 6.53 14.47 32.13
CA PRO A 7 6.88 13.63 33.26
C PRO A 7 7.20 14.47 34.51
N PRO A 8 6.90 13.99 35.73
CA PRO A 8 7.09 14.75 36.97
C PRO A 8 8.54 15.21 37.21
N PHE A 9 9.52 14.42 36.76
CA PHE A 9 10.93 14.77 36.90
C PHE A 9 11.31 16.05 36.13
N SER A 10 10.54 16.45 35.12
CA SER A 10 10.81 17.65 34.32
C SER A 10 10.73 18.95 35.12
N VAL A 11 10.07 18.91 36.28
CA VAL A 11 9.99 20.01 37.25
C VAL A 11 10.63 19.63 38.59
N GLY A 12 11.42 18.54 38.63
CA GLY A 12 12.08 18.06 39.85
C GLY A 12 11.12 17.42 40.87
N GLU A 13 9.92 17.02 40.47
CA GLU A 13 8.94 16.40 41.35
C GLU A 13 8.92 14.87 41.21
N VAL A 14 8.47 14.18 42.26
CA VAL A 14 8.23 12.74 42.25
C VAL A 14 6.73 12.47 42.30
N ARG A 15 6.15 11.93 41.23
CA ARG A 15 4.74 11.53 41.17
C ARG A 15 4.58 10.21 40.38
N PRO A 16 3.50 9.44 40.61
CA PRO A 16 3.21 8.25 39.82
C PRO A 16 2.97 8.61 38.35
N MET A 17 3.58 7.86 37.43
CA MET A 17 3.30 7.96 35.99
C MET A 17 1.91 7.41 35.70
N ARG A 18 0.99 8.27 35.26
CA ARG A 18 -0.36 7.91 34.80
C ARG A 18 -0.51 8.29 33.32
N GLY A 19 -1.68 8.01 32.73
CA GLY A 19 -2.00 8.51 31.40
C GLY A 19 -2.04 10.04 31.34
N PRO A 20 -2.00 10.63 30.13
CA PRO A 20 -1.92 12.07 29.95
C PRO A 20 -3.17 12.78 30.52
N GLY A 21 -2.94 13.82 31.30
CA GLY A 21 -3.95 14.73 31.80
C GLY A 21 -4.39 15.77 30.77
N ARG A 22 -5.34 16.62 31.17
CA ARG A 22 -5.93 17.64 30.28
C ARG A 22 -4.91 18.64 29.75
N ARG A 23 -3.94 19.05 30.57
CA ARG A 23 -2.92 20.03 30.18
C ARG A 23 -1.98 19.47 29.11
N GLU A 24 -1.56 18.22 29.25
CA GLU A 24 -0.71 17.54 28.26
C GLU A 24 -1.41 17.39 26.92
N ILE A 25 -2.69 16.99 26.93
CA ILE A 25 -3.51 16.92 25.73
C ILE A 25 -3.67 18.31 25.10
N GLY A 26 -3.95 19.34 25.90
CA GLY A 26 -4.12 20.71 25.43
C GLY A 26 -2.84 21.30 24.81
N HIS A 27 -1.68 21.09 25.45
CA HIS A 27 -0.39 21.52 24.92
C HIS A 27 -0.05 20.76 23.63
N GLY A 28 -0.28 19.44 23.59
CA GLY A 28 -0.10 18.63 22.40
C GLY A 28 -0.97 19.11 21.24
N ALA A 29 -2.24 19.41 21.50
CA ALA A 29 -3.15 19.94 20.49
C ALA A 29 -2.75 21.33 19.96
N LEU A 30 -2.24 22.22 20.82
CA LEU A 30 -1.70 23.52 20.39
C LEU A 30 -0.50 23.33 19.47
N ALA A 31 0.45 22.48 19.86
CA ALA A 31 1.64 22.21 19.06
C ALA A 31 1.28 21.52 17.73
N GLU A 32 0.32 20.57 17.75
CA GLU A 32 -0.17 19.91 16.55
C GLU A 32 -0.79 20.93 15.58
N ARG A 33 -1.64 21.84 16.07
CA ARG A 33 -2.24 22.89 15.24
C ARG A 33 -1.19 23.80 14.59
N ALA A 34 -0.15 24.16 15.35
CA ALA A 34 0.92 25.02 14.86
C ALA A 34 1.73 24.40 13.71
N VAL A 35 1.96 23.09 13.76
CA VAL A 35 2.81 22.36 12.80
C VAL A 35 1.99 21.78 11.65
N ARG A 36 0.75 21.31 11.89
CA ARG A 36 -0.09 20.63 10.90
C ARG A 36 -0.33 21.48 9.65
N VAL A 37 -0.46 22.80 9.80
CA VAL A 37 -0.68 23.72 8.68
C VAL A 37 0.52 23.84 7.74
N LEU A 38 1.66 23.24 8.07
CA LEU A 38 2.90 23.23 7.29
C LEU A 38 3.27 21.85 6.75
N LEU A 39 2.52 20.81 7.17
CA LEU A 39 2.74 19.47 6.64
C LEU A 39 2.42 19.41 5.13
N PRO A 40 3.15 18.57 4.39
CA PRO A 40 2.84 18.24 3.00
C PRO A 40 1.50 17.50 2.88
N GLY A 41 0.96 17.47 1.67
CA GLY A 41 -0.18 16.62 1.35
C GLY A 41 0.22 15.14 1.27
N GLU A 42 -0.78 14.26 1.28
CA GLU A 42 -0.56 12.80 1.16
C GLU A 42 0.10 12.42 -0.18
N GLU A 43 -0.19 13.17 -1.25
CA GLU A 43 0.43 12.95 -2.57
C GLU A 43 1.95 13.19 -2.57
N GLU A 44 2.41 14.17 -1.79
CA GLU A 44 3.83 14.53 -1.68
C GLU A 44 4.55 13.69 -0.62
N PHE A 45 3.86 13.36 0.47
CA PHE A 45 4.43 12.58 1.56
C PHE A 45 3.39 11.61 2.14
N PRO A 46 3.28 10.39 1.57
CA PRO A 46 2.23 9.42 1.88
C PRO A 46 2.48 8.67 3.19
N TYR A 47 2.81 9.40 4.26
CA TYR A 47 3.23 8.86 5.55
C TYR A 47 2.29 9.28 6.68
N ALA A 48 1.91 8.31 7.51
CA ALA A 48 1.36 8.63 8.82
C ALA A 48 2.47 9.13 9.75
N VAL A 49 2.50 10.44 10.01
CA VAL A 49 3.52 11.06 10.86
C VAL A 49 3.04 11.14 12.32
N ARG A 50 3.87 10.60 13.22
CA ARG A 50 3.70 10.72 14.66
C ARG A 50 4.90 11.45 15.26
N VAL A 51 4.61 12.57 15.92
CA VAL A 51 5.60 13.30 16.73
C VAL A 51 5.30 13.03 18.20
N VAL A 52 6.32 12.75 18.99
CA VAL A 52 6.22 12.65 20.46
C VAL A 52 7.18 13.68 21.05
N SER A 53 6.66 14.60 21.85
CA SER A 53 7.46 15.58 22.57
C SER A 53 7.50 15.18 24.05
N ASP A 54 8.66 14.70 24.48
CA ASP A 54 8.94 14.39 25.87
C ASP A 54 9.64 15.58 26.53
N ILE A 55 8.98 16.21 27.50
CA ILE A 55 9.54 17.34 28.22
C ILE A 55 10.48 16.82 29.30
N LEU A 56 11.77 17.09 29.13
CA LEU A 56 12.79 16.66 30.09
C LEU A 56 13.05 17.69 31.19
N GLU A 57 12.80 18.97 30.89
CA GLU A 57 12.96 20.10 31.79
C GLU A 57 11.89 21.16 31.46
N SER A 58 11.34 21.83 32.47
CA SER A 58 10.34 22.87 32.25
C SER A 58 10.43 23.98 33.29
N ASN A 59 11.01 25.12 32.88
CA ASN A 59 10.91 26.39 33.62
C ASN A 59 10.22 27.51 32.80
N GLY A 60 9.81 27.21 31.57
CA GLY A 60 9.09 28.12 30.68
C GLY A 60 8.04 27.38 29.88
N SER A 61 7.64 27.92 28.74
CA SER A 61 6.61 27.29 27.91
C SER A 61 7.13 26.09 27.13
N SER A 62 7.08 24.92 27.77
CA SER A 62 7.35 23.62 27.16
C SER A 62 6.49 23.35 25.93
N SER A 63 5.25 23.89 25.87
CA SER A 63 4.41 23.80 24.66
C SER A 63 5.00 24.49 23.43
N MET A 64 5.70 25.62 23.60
CA MET A 64 6.38 26.32 22.50
C MET A 64 7.68 25.61 22.13
N ALA A 65 8.40 25.08 23.13
CA ALA A 65 9.54 24.21 22.89
C ALA A 65 9.16 22.97 22.06
N SER A 66 7.98 22.37 22.31
CA SER A 66 7.47 21.26 21.51
C SER A 66 7.22 21.64 20.05
N VAL A 67 6.78 22.86 19.76
CA VAL A 67 6.61 23.32 18.36
C VAL A 67 7.97 23.42 17.67
N CYS A 68 8.94 24.06 18.31
CA CYS A 68 10.30 24.20 17.78
C CYS A 68 10.96 22.83 17.58
N GLY A 69 10.88 21.95 18.59
CA GLY A 69 11.40 20.59 18.54
C GLY A 69 10.71 19.72 17.49
N ALA A 70 9.39 19.83 17.35
CA ALA A 70 8.65 19.14 16.30
C ALA A 70 9.08 19.61 14.90
N SER A 71 9.24 20.91 14.70
CA SER A 71 9.73 21.45 13.42
C SER A 71 11.08 20.86 13.04
N LEU A 72 12.06 20.88 13.96
CA LEU A 72 13.38 20.31 13.73
C LEU A 72 13.34 18.80 13.53
N SER A 73 12.60 18.08 14.36
CA SER A 73 12.49 16.62 14.28
C SER A 73 11.83 16.15 12.98
N LEU A 74 10.85 16.89 12.47
CA LEU A 74 10.23 16.59 11.18
C LEU A 74 11.22 16.78 10.03
N MET A 75 11.97 17.88 10.03
CA MET A 75 13.00 18.13 9.03
C MET A 75 14.11 17.07 9.09
N ASP A 76 14.55 16.70 10.29
CA ASP A 76 15.55 15.66 10.51
C ASP A 76 15.07 14.27 10.05
N ALA A 77 13.77 13.98 10.22
CA ALA A 77 13.16 12.75 9.76
C ALA A 77 12.94 12.71 8.23
N GLY A 78 13.25 13.79 7.50
CA GLY A 78 13.06 13.90 6.06
C GLY A 78 11.60 14.18 5.65
N VAL A 79 10.80 14.75 6.55
CA VAL A 79 9.45 15.22 6.22
C VAL A 79 9.56 16.55 5.49
N PRO A 80 9.05 16.69 4.25
CA PRO A 80 9.14 17.92 3.47
C PRO A 80 8.13 18.96 3.99
N ILE A 81 8.36 19.48 5.19
CA ILE A 81 7.54 20.58 5.73
C ILE A 81 7.77 21.83 4.89
N ARG A 82 6.69 22.57 4.59
CA ARG A 82 6.78 23.73 3.70
C ARG A 82 7.75 24.81 4.20
N LYS A 83 7.74 25.08 5.51
CA LYS A 83 8.59 26.09 6.18
C LYS A 83 8.82 25.69 7.65
N PRO A 84 9.97 26.04 8.26
CA PRO A 84 10.18 25.85 9.69
C PRO A 84 9.26 26.75 10.52
N VAL A 85 8.86 26.26 11.69
CA VAL A 85 7.94 26.94 12.61
C VAL A 85 8.51 26.99 14.02
N ALA A 86 8.47 28.19 14.62
CA ALA A 86 8.84 28.37 16.02
C ALA A 86 7.65 28.89 16.83
N GLY A 87 7.72 28.65 18.14
CA GLY A 87 6.82 29.21 19.13
C GLY A 87 7.56 30.13 20.09
N VAL A 88 6.89 31.15 20.60
CA VAL A 88 7.35 31.97 21.73
C VAL A 88 6.20 32.17 22.70
N ALA A 89 6.51 32.11 24.01
CA ALA A 89 5.58 32.46 25.05
C ALA A 89 5.81 33.89 25.51
N MET A 90 4.72 34.60 25.75
CA MET A 90 4.72 36.01 26.05
C MET A 90 3.85 36.23 27.28
N GLY A 91 4.26 37.17 28.11
CA GLY A 91 3.50 37.59 29.27
C GLY A 91 3.17 39.07 29.20
N LEU A 92 2.22 39.48 30.02
CA LEU A 92 1.90 40.86 30.24
C LEU A 92 1.65 41.09 31.73
N ILE A 93 2.24 42.16 32.26
CA ILE A 93 1.98 42.67 33.60
C ILE A 93 1.44 44.09 33.45
N LYS A 94 0.34 44.39 34.16
CA LYS A 94 -0.35 45.67 34.14
C LYS A 94 -0.61 46.16 35.56
N GLU A 95 -0.09 47.34 35.87
CA GLU A 95 -0.36 48.04 37.13
C GLU A 95 -0.90 49.44 36.81
N GLY A 96 -2.23 49.61 36.97
CA GLY A 96 -2.93 50.82 36.51
C GLY A 96 -2.76 51.01 34.99
N GLU A 97 -2.15 52.12 34.59
CA GLU A 97 -1.86 52.45 33.18
C GLU A 97 -0.49 51.92 32.69
N LYS A 98 0.35 51.40 33.58
CA LYS A 98 1.67 50.87 33.21
C LYS A 98 1.52 49.44 32.71
N VAL A 99 2.11 49.14 31.56
CA VAL A 99 2.08 47.83 30.93
C VAL A 99 3.50 47.41 30.57
N ALA A 100 3.89 46.22 31.01
CA ALA A 100 5.13 45.55 30.62
C ALA A 100 4.80 44.27 29.85
N ILE A 101 5.42 44.10 28.68
CA ILE A 101 5.30 42.89 27.86
C ILE A 101 6.59 42.10 28.03
N LEU A 102 6.45 40.85 28.46
CA LEU A 102 7.55 39.93 28.72
C LEU A 102 7.69 38.97 27.54
N THR A 103 8.93 38.67 27.16
CA THR A 103 9.25 37.72 26.08
C THR A 103 9.93 36.50 26.67
N ASP A 104 9.48 35.33 26.25
CA ASP A 104 9.96 34.02 26.71
C ASP A 104 9.81 33.84 28.22
N ILE A 105 8.56 33.94 28.67
CA ILE A 105 8.25 33.96 30.10
C ILE A 105 8.61 32.65 30.81
N GLN A 106 9.10 32.82 32.04
CA GLN A 106 9.29 31.75 33.00
C GLN A 106 7.97 31.37 33.69
N GLY A 107 7.94 30.21 34.34
CA GLY A 107 6.77 29.74 35.07
C GLY A 107 6.31 30.70 36.18
N LEU A 108 7.25 31.40 36.83
CA LEU A 108 6.92 32.43 37.82
C LEU A 108 6.26 33.66 37.18
N GLU A 109 6.76 34.08 36.03
CA GLU A 109 6.22 35.24 35.30
C GLU A 109 4.82 34.96 34.73
N ASP A 110 4.53 33.72 34.31
CA ASP A 110 3.17 33.29 33.97
C ASP A 110 2.26 33.29 35.20
N HIS A 111 2.74 32.74 36.33
CA HIS A 111 1.95 32.63 37.55
C HIS A 111 1.50 34.00 38.09
N TYR A 112 2.39 34.99 38.05
CA TYR A 112 2.11 36.35 38.52
C TYR A 112 1.65 37.33 37.42
N GLY A 113 1.68 36.91 36.16
CA GLY A 113 1.28 37.73 35.02
C GLY A 113 -0.22 37.88 34.88
N ASP A 114 -0.64 39.02 34.32
CA ASP A 114 -2.04 39.38 34.07
C ASP A 114 -2.60 38.75 32.78
N MET A 115 -1.72 38.37 31.86
CA MET A 115 -2.06 37.62 30.66
C MET A 115 -0.84 36.81 30.21
N ASP A 116 -1.07 35.58 29.76
CA ASP A 116 -0.11 34.79 29.00
C ASP A 116 -0.66 34.53 27.59
N PHE A 117 0.21 34.66 26.60
CA PHE A 117 -0.16 34.27 25.24
C PHE A 117 1.02 33.61 24.53
N LYS A 118 0.68 32.67 23.67
CA LYS A 118 1.61 31.79 22.98
C LYS A 118 1.43 31.99 21.50
N VAL A 119 2.49 32.41 20.82
CA VAL A 119 2.46 32.72 19.39
C VAL A 119 3.38 31.78 18.66
N THR A 120 2.85 31.06 17.67
CA THR A 120 3.61 30.17 16.80
C THR A 120 3.52 30.65 15.36
N GLY A 121 4.54 30.37 14.56
CA GLY A 121 4.54 30.81 13.18
C GLY A 121 5.87 30.68 12.46
N THR A 122 5.82 31.00 11.17
CA THR A 122 6.97 31.07 10.28
C THR A 122 7.45 32.52 10.18
N ARG A 123 8.40 32.76 9.27
CA ARG A 123 8.80 34.13 8.88
C ARG A 123 7.68 34.92 8.22
N GLU A 124 6.71 34.24 7.63
CA GLU A 124 5.64 34.85 6.81
C GLU A 124 4.33 35.07 7.56
N GLY A 125 4.09 34.33 8.63
CA GLY A 125 2.80 34.40 9.30
C GLY A 125 2.73 33.61 10.59
N ILE A 126 1.59 33.75 11.26
CA ILE A 126 1.24 33.02 12.47
C ILE A 126 0.54 31.73 12.05
N THR A 127 0.90 30.60 12.66
CA THR A 127 0.25 29.31 12.43
C THR A 127 -0.75 28.96 13.52
N ALA A 128 -0.46 29.32 14.76
CA ALA A 128 -1.40 29.25 15.88
C ALA A 128 -1.13 30.36 16.92
N LEU A 129 -2.21 30.82 17.55
CA LEU A 129 -2.21 31.78 18.64
C LEU A 129 -3.11 31.23 19.76
N GLN A 130 -2.59 31.20 20.98
CA GLN A 130 -3.37 30.94 22.19
C GLN A 130 -3.18 32.11 23.14
N MET A 131 -4.23 32.56 23.79
CA MET A 131 -4.19 33.66 24.74
C MET A 131 -5.08 33.30 25.93
N ASP A 132 -4.55 33.41 27.13
CA ASP A 132 -5.27 33.32 28.38
C ASP A 132 -5.12 34.64 29.11
N ASN A 133 -6.24 35.33 29.28
CA ASN A 133 -6.29 36.66 29.84
C ASN A 133 -6.94 36.61 31.22
N LYS A 134 -6.15 36.93 32.24
CA LYS A 134 -6.58 36.95 33.65
C LYS A 134 -7.07 38.34 34.07
N ALA A 135 -6.79 39.39 33.28
CA ALA A 135 -7.10 40.79 33.61
C ALA A 135 -8.07 41.48 32.64
N GLY A 136 -8.78 42.50 33.15
CA GLY A 136 -9.59 43.39 32.33
C GLY A 136 -8.77 44.49 31.63
N GLY A 137 -9.26 45.00 30.50
CA GLY A 137 -8.75 46.24 29.90
C GLY A 137 -7.48 46.08 29.06
N ILE A 138 -7.37 45.00 28.28
CA ILE A 138 -6.39 44.87 27.21
C ILE A 138 -6.91 45.61 25.99
N THR A 139 -6.25 46.71 25.63
CA THR A 139 -6.60 47.48 24.44
C THR A 139 -5.98 46.86 23.19
N ARG A 140 -6.56 47.15 22.02
CA ARG A 140 -6.00 46.74 20.73
C ARG A 140 -4.55 47.19 20.54
N SER A 141 -4.20 48.40 20.99
CA SER A 141 -2.84 48.93 20.85
C SER A 141 -1.81 48.17 21.69
N ILE A 142 -2.21 47.67 22.86
CA ILE A 142 -1.36 46.79 23.69
C ILE A 142 -1.14 45.46 22.96
N LEU A 143 -2.21 44.87 22.43
CA LEU A 143 -2.12 43.60 21.71
C LEU A 143 -1.24 43.69 20.46
N GLU A 144 -1.35 44.77 19.68
CA GLU A 144 -0.50 45.02 18.51
C GLU A 144 0.99 45.09 18.88
N LYS A 145 1.33 45.82 19.96
CA LYS A 145 2.71 45.86 20.49
C LYS A 145 3.19 44.50 20.96
N ALA A 146 2.33 43.76 21.64
CA ALA A 146 2.65 42.44 22.18
C ALA A 146 2.91 41.42 21.07
N LEU A 147 2.10 41.44 20.01
CA LEU A 147 2.30 40.59 18.83
C LEU A 147 3.54 40.97 18.02
N ASP A 148 3.87 42.26 17.91
CA ASP A 148 5.14 42.68 17.27
C ASP A 148 6.36 42.19 18.07
N GLN A 149 6.35 42.36 19.39
CA GLN A 149 7.41 41.84 20.25
C GLN A 149 7.50 40.31 20.17
N ALA A 150 6.36 39.61 20.13
CA ALA A 150 6.32 38.16 19.92
C ALA A 150 6.90 37.76 18.56
N ARG A 151 6.61 38.52 17.49
CA ARG A 151 7.19 38.29 16.17
C ARG A 151 8.72 38.38 16.22
N ARG A 152 9.28 39.40 16.88
CA ARG A 152 10.73 39.55 17.05
C ARG A 152 11.34 38.37 17.80
N GLY A 153 10.75 37.97 18.93
CA GLY A 153 11.20 36.79 19.69
C GLY A 153 11.12 35.49 18.88
N ARG A 154 10.02 35.27 18.17
CA ARG A 154 9.84 34.09 17.30
C ARG A 154 10.87 34.04 16.17
N LEU A 155 11.15 35.16 15.52
CA LEU A 155 12.15 35.23 14.44
C LEU A 155 13.56 34.95 14.96
N PHE A 156 13.89 35.42 16.17
CA PHE A 156 15.15 35.10 16.83
C PHE A 156 15.29 33.59 17.09
N ILE A 157 14.22 32.94 17.58
CA ILE A 157 14.22 31.48 17.80
C ILE A 157 14.36 30.72 16.48
N LEU A 158 13.63 31.14 15.42
CA LEU A 158 13.76 30.55 14.09
C LEU A 158 15.19 30.62 13.56
N GLU A 159 15.86 31.75 13.72
CA GLU A 159 17.27 31.90 13.30
C GLU A 159 18.19 30.90 14.03
N LYS A 160 17.96 30.66 15.32
CA LYS A 160 18.71 29.64 16.07
C LYS A 160 18.38 28.22 15.60
N MET A 161 17.13 27.93 15.27
CA MET A 161 16.73 26.63 14.73
C MET A 161 17.36 26.38 13.36
N GLU A 162 17.35 27.37 12.47
CA GLU A 162 17.96 27.31 11.13
C GLU A 162 19.47 27.08 11.20
N SER A 163 20.14 27.53 12.27
CA SER A 163 21.56 27.22 12.50
C SER A 163 21.83 25.73 12.80
N ALA A 164 20.81 24.97 13.20
CA ALA A 164 20.91 23.53 13.44
C ALA A 164 20.47 22.72 12.21
N ILE A 165 19.32 23.05 11.61
CA ILE A 165 18.79 22.40 10.40
C ILE A 165 18.12 23.47 9.54
N THR A 166 18.68 23.75 8.37
CA THR A 166 18.17 24.79 7.45
C THR A 166 16.98 24.30 6.63
N GLU A 167 17.04 23.07 6.12
CA GLU A 167 16.06 22.47 5.22
C GLU A 167 15.79 21.02 5.63
N PRO A 168 14.60 20.46 5.30
CA PRO A 168 14.34 19.04 5.48
C PRO A 168 15.41 18.18 4.81
N ARG A 169 15.75 17.04 5.41
CA ARG A 169 16.64 16.07 4.76
C ARG A 169 15.98 15.50 3.51
N ASP A 170 16.75 15.28 2.44
CA ASP A 170 16.25 14.75 1.16
C ASP A 170 15.64 13.34 1.27
N ASN A 171 16.15 12.55 2.22
CA ASN A 171 15.78 11.16 2.36
C ASN A 171 15.25 10.86 3.77
N VAL A 172 14.18 10.09 3.81
CA VAL A 172 13.69 9.47 5.04
C VAL A 172 14.72 8.45 5.55
N SER A 173 14.74 8.20 6.86
CA SER A 173 15.64 7.22 7.50
C SER A 173 15.62 5.86 6.78
N ALA A 174 16.78 5.19 6.69
CA ALA A 174 16.89 3.85 6.11
C ALA A 174 16.05 2.79 6.83
N TYR A 175 15.70 3.04 8.10
CA TYR A 175 14.85 2.17 8.90
C TYR A 175 13.36 2.55 8.80
N ALA A 176 13.04 3.69 8.20
CA ALA A 176 11.66 4.06 7.94
C ALA A 176 11.14 3.26 6.73
N PRO A 177 9.89 2.75 6.77
CA PRO A 177 9.30 2.12 5.61
C PRO A 177 9.29 3.06 4.41
N ARG A 178 9.67 2.59 3.22
CA ARG A 178 9.49 3.34 1.98
C ARG A 178 8.10 3.08 1.45
N ILE A 179 7.40 4.15 1.09
CA ILE A 179 6.05 4.07 0.56
C ILE A 179 6.11 4.52 -0.89
N TYR A 180 5.70 3.62 -1.79
CA TYR A 180 5.59 3.89 -3.21
C TYR A 180 4.12 4.01 -3.56
N THR A 181 3.78 5.08 -4.26
CA THR A 181 2.41 5.33 -4.72
C THR A 181 2.34 5.11 -6.22
N ILE A 182 1.39 4.30 -6.66
CA ILE A 182 1.04 4.15 -8.08
C ILE A 182 -0.44 4.47 -8.26
N THR A 183 -0.79 5.07 -9.40
CA THR A 183 -2.18 5.32 -9.78
C THR A 183 -2.61 4.28 -10.79
N VAL A 184 -3.72 3.60 -10.51
CA VAL A 184 -4.27 2.52 -11.33
C VAL A 184 -5.67 2.89 -11.82
N PRO A 185 -6.07 2.42 -13.02
CA PRO A 185 -7.44 2.61 -13.50
C PRO A 185 -8.48 1.97 -12.56
N LEU A 186 -9.61 2.65 -12.35
CA LEU A 186 -10.67 2.24 -11.40
C LEU A 186 -11.26 0.85 -11.72
N ASP A 187 -11.27 0.46 -13.00
CA ASP A 187 -11.74 -0.84 -13.45
C ASP A 187 -10.82 -2.00 -13.00
N LYS A 188 -9.51 -1.73 -12.83
CA LYS A 188 -8.50 -2.73 -12.47
C LYS A 188 -8.33 -2.93 -10.96
N ILE A 189 -8.92 -2.07 -10.13
CA ILE A 189 -8.88 -2.21 -8.66
C ILE A 189 -9.40 -3.59 -8.23
N ARG A 190 -10.47 -4.07 -8.89
CA ARG A 190 -11.07 -5.38 -8.60
C ARG A 190 -10.11 -6.54 -8.86
N ASP A 191 -9.26 -6.41 -9.89
CA ASP A 191 -8.30 -7.44 -10.27
C ASP A 191 -7.13 -7.50 -9.28
N ILE A 192 -6.69 -6.35 -8.77
CA ILE A 192 -5.61 -6.24 -7.77
C ILE A 192 -6.05 -6.83 -6.42
N ILE A 193 -7.27 -6.52 -5.96
CA ILE A 193 -7.80 -7.04 -4.70
C ILE A 193 -8.13 -8.54 -4.86
N GLY A 194 -8.75 -8.91 -5.99
CA GLY A 194 -9.26 -10.24 -6.27
C GLY A 194 -10.45 -10.63 -5.38
N PRO A 195 -11.07 -11.80 -5.61
CA PRO A 195 -12.25 -12.23 -4.87
C PRO A 195 -11.95 -12.40 -3.37
N GLY A 196 -12.55 -11.53 -2.54
CA GLY A 196 -12.37 -11.52 -1.09
C GLY A 196 -10.98 -11.08 -0.62
N GLY A 197 -10.23 -10.33 -1.43
CA GLY A 197 -8.88 -9.87 -1.06
C GLY A 197 -7.81 -10.97 -1.17
N LYS A 198 -8.09 -12.07 -1.89
CA LYS A 198 -7.14 -13.18 -2.01
C LYS A 198 -5.86 -12.78 -2.73
N MET A 199 -5.96 -11.96 -3.77
CA MET A 199 -4.80 -11.64 -4.62
C MET A 199 -3.83 -10.71 -3.88
N ILE A 200 -4.35 -9.62 -3.30
CA ILE A 200 -3.56 -8.71 -2.48
C ILE A 200 -2.92 -9.42 -1.28
N ARG A 201 -3.62 -10.36 -0.62
CA ARG A 201 -3.04 -11.17 0.47
C ARG A 201 -1.91 -12.08 -0.03
N ASN A 202 -1.99 -12.58 -1.26
CA ASN A 202 -0.95 -13.42 -1.84
C ASN A 202 0.31 -12.59 -2.15
N ILE A 203 0.14 -11.38 -2.71
CA ILE A 203 1.23 -10.43 -2.94
C ILE A 203 1.91 -10.09 -1.61
N VAL A 204 1.13 -9.74 -0.58
CA VAL A 204 1.63 -9.44 0.78
C VAL A 204 2.36 -10.66 1.38
N ALA A 205 1.85 -11.87 1.20
CA ALA A 205 2.47 -13.09 1.72
C ALA A 205 3.80 -13.44 1.03
N GLN A 206 3.93 -13.18 -0.27
CA GLN A 206 5.14 -13.47 -1.04
C GLN A 206 6.24 -12.42 -0.85
N THR A 207 5.85 -11.15 -0.73
CA THR A 207 6.79 -10.02 -0.72
C THR A 207 7.03 -9.45 0.68
N GLY A 208 6.13 -9.72 1.64
CA GLY A 208 6.20 -9.18 3.00
C GLY A 208 5.89 -7.68 3.09
N VAL A 209 5.44 -7.06 2.00
CA VAL A 209 5.08 -5.63 1.98
C VAL A 209 3.66 -5.42 2.50
N LYS A 210 3.31 -4.18 2.86
CA LYS A 210 1.92 -3.77 3.06
C LYS A 210 1.42 -3.07 1.81
N VAL A 211 0.29 -3.51 1.29
CA VAL A 211 -0.38 -2.87 0.16
C VAL A 211 -1.71 -2.32 0.66
N ASP A 212 -1.96 -1.05 0.39
CA ASP A 212 -3.24 -0.39 0.62
C ASP A 212 -3.78 0.13 -0.71
N VAL A 213 -5.09 0.02 -0.92
CA VAL A 213 -5.74 0.37 -2.20
C VAL A 213 -6.92 1.27 -1.88
N GLU A 214 -6.85 2.50 -2.38
CA GLU A 214 -7.91 3.49 -2.26
C GLU A 214 -8.93 3.36 -3.39
N ASP A 215 -10.16 3.77 -3.10
CA ASP A 215 -11.28 3.74 -4.06
C ASP A 215 -11.08 4.71 -5.24
N ASP A 216 -10.14 5.64 -5.14
CA ASP A 216 -9.75 6.58 -6.20
C ASP A 216 -8.70 6.01 -7.18
N GLY A 217 -8.22 4.79 -6.94
CA GLY A 217 -7.20 4.14 -7.76
C GLY A 217 -5.76 4.38 -7.30
N ARG A 218 -5.52 5.05 -6.17
CA ARG A 218 -4.18 5.10 -5.57
C ARG A 218 -3.87 3.80 -4.84
N VAL A 219 -2.71 3.21 -5.14
CA VAL A 219 -2.20 2.01 -4.47
C VAL A 219 -0.90 2.39 -3.76
N PHE A 220 -0.87 2.20 -2.45
CA PHE A 220 0.29 2.45 -1.59
C PHE A 220 0.98 1.13 -1.28
N VAL A 221 2.25 1.02 -1.67
CA VAL A 221 3.11 -0.13 -1.37
C VAL A 221 4.15 0.29 -0.35
N ALA A 222 3.97 -0.12 0.90
CA ALA A 222 4.87 0.17 2.00
C ALA A 222 5.79 -1.03 2.28
N SER A 223 7.11 -0.81 2.22
CA SER A 223 8.11 -1.85 2.46
C SER A 223 9.31 -1.30 3.25
N PRO A 224 9.87 -2.08 4.20
CA PRO A 224 11.15 -1.73 4.82
C PRO A 224 12.35 -1.88 3.88
N THR A 225 12.22 -2.63 2.78
CA THR A 225 13.31 -2.90 1.83
C THR A 225 12.90 -2.56 0.40
N THR A 226 13.79 -1.88 -0.34
CA THR A 226 13.56 -1.48 -1.74
C THR A 226 13.27 -2.67 -2.65
N GLU A 227 14.03 -3.77 -2.53
CA GLU A 227 13.86 -4.97 -3.35
C GLU A 227 12.47 -5.62 -3.21
N ALA A 228 11.92 -5.63 -1.99
CA ALA A 228 10.58 -6.18 -1.74
C ALA A 228 9.49 -5.27 -2.33
N ALA A 229 9.69 -3.95 -2.30
CA ALA A 229 8.78 -3.01 -2.93
C ALA A 229 8.78 -3.16 -4.46
N GLU A 230 9.95 -3.26 -5.09
CA GLU A 230 10.06 -3.43 -6.54
C GLU A 230 9.40 -4.72 -7.01
N LYS A 231 9.57 -5.83 -6.28
CA LYS A 231 8.87 -7.09 -6.57
C LYS A 231 7.35 -6.94 -6.49
N ALA A 232 6.85 -6.26 -5.45
CA ALA A 232 5.41 -6.04 -5.29
C ALA A 232 4.86 -5.11 -6.38
N LEU A 233 5.57 -4.03 -6.72
CA LEU A 233 5.21 -3.13 -7.82
C LEU A 233 5.21 -3.86 -9.17
N GLY A 234 6.19 -4.74 -9.41
CA GLY A 234 6.22 -5.62 -10.58
C GLY A 234 4.97 -6.50 -10.68
N MET A 235 4.63 -7.21 -9.60
CA MET A 235 3.42 -8.05 -9.55
C MET A 235 2.14 -7.26 -9.79
N ILE A 236 2.03 -6.05 -9.22
CA ILE A 236 0.85 -5.20 -9.41
C ILE A 236 0.78 -4.69 -10.86
N ASN A 237 1.92 -4.28 -11.43
CA ASN A 237 1.99 -3.87 -12.83
C ASN A 237 1.63 -5.03 -13.78
N ASP A 238 2.08 -6.25 -13.51
CA ASP A 238 1.75 -7.43 -14.31
C ASP A 238 0.25 -7.76 -14.28
N LEU A 239 -0.45 -7.47 -13.18
CA LEU A 239 -1.90 -7.62 -13.06
C LEU A 239 -2.66 -6.58 -13.88
N ILE A 240 -2.19 -5.33 -13.83
CA ILE A 240 -2.83 -4.20 -14.52
C ILE A 240 -2.52 -4.22 -16.02
N ARG A 241 -1.35 -4.73 -16.41
CA ARG A 241 -0.86 -4.71 -17.79
C ARG A 241 -1.86 -5.40 -18.71
N GLU A 242 -2.42 -4.64 -19.63
CA GLU A 242 -3.22 -5.20 -20.70
C GLU A 242 -2.32 -5.84 -21.75
N VAL A 243 -2.71 -7.04 -22.14
CA VAL A 243 -2.01 -7.80 -23.17
C VAL A 243 -2.39 -7.17 -24.50
N ALA A 244 -1.44 -6.58 -25.21
CA ALA A 244 -1.71 -5.97 -26.53
C ALA A 244 -1.44 -6.98 -27.66
N ALA A 245 -2.18 -6.87 -28.76
CA ALA A 245 -1.93 -7.68 -29.95
C ALA A 245 -0.52 -7.40 -30.51
N GLY A 246 0.26 -8.47 -30.74
CA GLY A 246 1.63 -8.40 -31.24
C GLY A 246 2.74 -8.45 -30.17
N GLU A 247 2.39 -8.41 -28.88
CA GLU A 247 3.33 -8.63 -27.78
C GLU A 247 3.67 -10.12 -27.62
N VAL A 248 4.91 -10.41 -27.24
CA VAL A 248 5.41 -11.76 -27.00
C VAL A 248 5.67 -11.94 -25.51
N PHE A 249 5.26 -13.08 -24.98
CA PHE A 249 5.37 -13.43 -23.58
C PHE A 249 5.90 -14.85 -23.41
N SER A 250 6.55 -15.10 -22.27
CA SER A 250 6.88 -16.45 -21.82
C SER A 250 5.80 -16.88 -20.84
N GLY A 251 4.90 -17.76 -21.30
CA GLY A 251 3.73 -18.20 -20.52
C GLY A 251 3.84 -19.66 -20.11
N LYS A 252 3.10 -20.05 -19.07
CA LYS A 252 3.07 -21.42 -18.54
C LYS A 252 1.81 -22.15 -18.99
N VAL A 253 1.95 -23.38 -19.48
CA VAL A 253 0.80 -24.19 -19.89
C VAL A 253 -0.03 -24.56 -18.65
N THR A 254 -1.28 -24.11 -18.56
CA THR A 254 -2.17 -24.46 -17.45
C THR A 254 -2.91 -25.76 -17.72
N ARG A 255 -3.46 -25.91 -18.94
CA ARG A 255 -4.26 -27.08 -19.34
C ARG A 255 -4.15 -27.36 -20.83
N LEU A 256 -4.23 -28.64 -21.17
CA LEU A 256 -4.21 -29.14 -22.54
C LEU A 256 -5.62 -29.58 -22.95
N MET A 257 -6.00 -29.28 -24.19
CA MET A 257 -7.23 -29.77 -24.81
C MET A 257 -6.92 -30.35 -26.19
N ALA A 258 -7.85 -31.14 -26.74
CA ALA A 258 -7.68 -31.78 -28.05
C ALA A 258 -7.47 -30.78 -29.21
N PHE A 259 -7.91 -29.52 -29.04
CA PHE A 259 -7.82 -28.46 -30.04
C PHE A 259 -6.80 -27.37 -29.72
N GLY A 260 -6.06 -27.47 -28.61
CA GLY A 260 -5.05 -26.47 -28.25
C GLY A 260 -4.57 -26.55 -26.80
N ALA A 261 -3.65 -25.67 -26.44
CA ALA A 261 -3.14 -25.51 -25.08
C ALA A 261 -3.57 -24.14 -24.52
N PHE A 262 -4.02 -24.10 -23.27
CA PHE A 262 -4.18 -22.85 -22.54
C PHE A 262 -2.86 -22.49 -21.89
N VAL A 263 -2.40 -21.29 -22.17
CA VAL A 263 -1.14 -20.76 -21.66
C VAL A 263 -1.46 -19.52 -20.83
N GLU A 264 -1.04 -19.52 -19.56
CA GLU A 264 -1.10 -18.35 -18.69
C GLU A 264 0.04 -17.41 -19.05
N VAL A 265 -0.32 -16.22 -19.51
CA VAL A 265 0.60 -15.22 -20.06
C VAL A 265 0.96 -14.17 -19.01
N LEU A 266 -0.04 -13.78 -18.22
CA LEU A 266 0.05 -12.92 -17.05
C LEU A 266 -0.84 -13.52 -15.95
N PRO A 267 -0.58 -13.23 -14.66
CA PRO A 267 -1.38 -13.77 -13.56
C PRO A 267 -2.88 -13.53 -13.77
N GLY A 268 -3.66 -14.61 -13.94
CA GLY A 268 -5.11 -14.54 -14.18
C GLY A 268 -5.54 -14.27 -15.63
N LYS A 269 -4.62 -14.14 -16.59
CA LYS A 269 -4.90 -14.02 -18.03
C LYS A 269 -4.40 -15.25 -18.79
N GLU A 270 -5.33 -16.09 -19.19
CA GLU A 270 -5.07 -17.24 -20.06
C GLU A 270 -5.35 -16.91 -21.53
N GLY A 271 -4.45 -17.34 -22.41
CA GLY A 271 -4.67 -17.33 -23.85
C GLY A 271 -4.76 -18.74 -24.42
N LEU A 272 -5.47 -18.88 -25.53
CA LEU A 272 -5.61 -20.14 -26.26
C LEU A 272 -4.55 -20.22 -27.36
N LEU A 273 -3.68 -21.22 -27.28
CA LEU A 273 -2.78 -21.61 -28.35
C LEU A 273 -3.43 -22.75 -29.15
N HIS A 274 -4.00 -22.41 -30.31
CA HIS A 274 -4.65 -23.38 -31.20
C HIS A 274 -3.62 -24.31 -31.86
N VAL A 275 -4.00 -25.57 -32.14
CA VAL A 275 -3.06 -26.59 -32.70
C VAL A 275 -2.35 -26.14 -33.98
N SER A 276 -3.02 -25.33 -34.80
CA SER A 276 -2.50 -24.81 -36.07
C SER A 276 -1.47 -23.69 -35.92
N GLU A 277 -1.31 -23.13 -34.72
CA GLU A 277 -0.40 -22.01 -34.44
C GLU A 277 0.77 -22.43 -33.52
N ILE A 278 0.88 -23.74 -33.21
CA ILE A 278 1.93 -24.34 -32.37
C ILE A 278 3.28 -24.42 -33.11
N SER A 279 3.29 -24.80 -34.38
CA SER A 279 4.52 -25.00 -35.17
C SER A 279 4.21 -24.86 -36.67
N THR A 280 5.24 -24.60 -37.47
CA THR A 280 5.20 -24.68 -38.95
C THR A 280 5.01 -26.11 -39.47
N THR A 281 5.24 -27.13 -38.64
CA THR A 281 5.08 -28.56 -38.98
C THR A 281 3.76 -29.11 -38.43
N HIS A 282 3.16 -30.10 -39.10
CA HIS A 282 1.88 -30.69 -38.66
C HIS A 282 2.06 -31.44 -37.33
N VAL A 283 1.38 -30.96 -36.28
CA VAL A 283 1.37 -31.59 -34.97
C VAL A 283 0.10 -32.42 -34.85
N GLY A 284 0.24 -33.74 -34.65
CA GLY A 284 -0.89 -34.66 -34.53
C GLY A 284 -1.66 -34.51 -33.21
N LYS A 285 -0.96 -34.48 -32.07
CA LYS A 285 -1.57 -34.26 -30.74
C LYS A 285 -0.80 -33.23 -29.94
N VAL A 286 -1.52 -32.41 -29.20
CA VAL A 286 -0.95 -31.37 -28.33
C VAL A 286 -0.19 -32.00 -27.16
N ASP A 287 -0.66 -33.16 -26.66
CA ASP A 287 -0.02 -33.95 -25.60
C ASP A 287 1.40 -34.44 -25.95
N ASP A 288 1.72 -34.55 -27.24
CA ASP A 288 3.05 -35.00 -27.69
C ASP A 288 4.09 -33.85 -27.63
N VAL A 289 3.63 -32.60 -27.50
CA VAL A 289 4.47 -31.39 -27.61
C VAL A 289 4.59 -30.65 -26.29
N PHE A 290 3.51 -30.59 -25.51
CA PHE A 290 3.45 -29.81 -24.27
C PHE A 290 3.04 -30.69 -23.10
N SER A 291 3.66 -30.44 -21.95
CA SER A 291 3.18 -30.95 -20.66
C SER A 291 2.46 -29.83 -19.88
N PRO A 292 1.50 -30.15 -19.01
CA PRO A 292 0.99 -29.17 -18.05
C PRO A 292 2.14 -28.62 -17.20
N GLY A 293 2.24 -27.30 -17.09
CA GLY A 293 3.28 -26.59 -16.36
C GLY A 293 4.53 -26.23 -17.17
N ASP A 294 4.56 -26.54 -18.46
CA ASP A 294 5.69 -26.24 -19.32
C ASP A 294 5.73 -24.75 -19.71
N SER A 295 6.93 -24.19 -19.88
CA SER A 295 7.11 -22.78 -20.29
C SER A 295 7.20 -22.68 -21.80
N VAL A 296 6.43 -21.76 -22.38
CA VAL A 296 6.27 -21.61 -23.83
C VAL A 296 6.31 -20.14 -24.22
N LEU A 297 7.09 -19.82 -25.24
CA LEU A 297 7.11 -18.47 -25.82
C LEU A 297 5.92 -18.31 -26.79
N VAL A 298 5.05 -17.35 -26.53
CA VAL A 298 3.80 -17.14 -27.27
C VAL A 298 3.58 -15.68 -27.59
N MET A 299 3.12 -15.38 -28.80
CA MET A 299 2.72 -14.04 -29.22
C MET A 299 1.20 -13.92 -29.25
N VAL A 300 0.69 -12.76 -28.86
CA VAL A 300 -0.74 -12.45 -28.96
C VAL A 300 -1.07 -12.13 -30.42
N LYS A 301 -1.86 -12.98 -31.05
CA LYS A 301 -2.25 -12.83 -32.45
C LYS A 301 -3.36 -11.79 -32.60
N GLU A 302 -4.39 -11.92 -31.78
CA GLU A 302 -5.59 -11.08 -31.76
C GLU A 302 -6.34 -11.30 -30.45
N ILE A 303 -7.17 -10.34 -30.09
CA ILE A 303 -8.09 -10.43 -28.96
C ILE A 303 -9.49 -10.40 -29.57
N ASP A 304 -10.23 -11.50 -29.38
CA ASP A 304 -11.58 -11.67 -29.90
C ASP A 304 -12.56 -10.70 -29.21
N ASP A 305 -13.74 -10.44 -29.80
CA ASP A 305 -14.74 -9.48 -29.27
C ASP A 305 -15.27 -9.86 -27.87
N MET A 306 -15.08 -11.13 -27.48
CA MET A 306 -15.38 -11.65 -26.14
C MET A 306 -14.22 -11.51 -25.13
N GLY A 307 -13.13 -10.82 -25.50
CA GLY A 307 -11.94 -10.63 -24.66
C GLY A 307 -11.02 -11.86 -24.55
N ARG A 308 -11.17 -12.84 -25.46
CA ARG A 308 -10.35 -14.06 -25.48
C ARG A 308 -9.05 -13.82 -26.24
N ILE A 309 -7.93 -14.15 -25.64
CA ILE A 309 -6.59 -13.93 -26.20
C ILE A 309 -6.21 -15.13 -27.06
N ASN A 310 -6.09 -14.92 -28.38
CA ASN A 310 -5.58 -15.94 -29.30
C ASN A 310 -4.06 -15.83 -29.37
N LEU A 311 -3.37 -16.93 -29.04
CA LEU A 311 -1.92 -16.99 -29.01
C LEU A 311 -1.39 -17.72 -30.26
N SER A 312 -0.21 -17.30 -30.73
CA SER A 312 0.53 -17.96 -31.80
C SER A 312 2.00 -18.09 -31.42
N ARG A 313 2.50 -19.33 -31.41
CA ARG A 313 3.92 -19.65 -31.23
C ARG A 313 4.69 -19.44 -32.52
N ARG A 314 4.08 -19.75 -33.67
CA ARG A 314 4.67 -19.53 -35.01
C ARG A 314 5.05 -18.07 -35.26
N ARG A 315 4.16 -17.11 -34.95
CA ARG A 315 4.47 -15.68 -35.12
C ARG A 315 5.53 -15.17 -34.14
N ALA A 316 5.64 -15.79 -32.96
CA ALA A 316 6.72 -15.50 -32.01
C ALA A 316 8.10 -15.94 -32.55
N LEU A 317 8.15 -17.08 -33.24
CA LEU A 317 9.36 -17.61 -33.88
C LEU A 317 9.76 -16.80 -35.13
N GLU A 318 8.82 -16.23 -35.88
CA GLU A 318 9.12 -15.36 -37.04
C GLU A 318 9.77 -14.03 -36.63
N LYS A 319 9.42 -13.49 -35.45
CA LYS A 319 10.03 -12.27 -34.88
C LYS A 319 11.39 -12.49 -34.18
N LYS A 320 11.92 -13.71 -34.19
CA LYS A 320 13.29 -14.04 -33.71
C LYS A 320 14.40 -13.25 -34.44
N SER A 321 14.07 -12.62 -35.56
CA SER A 321 14.95 -11.76 -36.37
C SER A 321 15.11 -10.32 -35.84
N GLU A 322 14.34 -9.89 -34.82
CA GLU A 322 14.48 -8.57 -34.19
C GLU A 322 15.48 -8.60 -33.00
N PRO A 323 16.52 -7.76 -33.00
CA PRO A 323 17.63 -7.84 -32.04
C PRO A 323 17.24 -7.59 -30.58
N GLU A 324 16.28 -6.71 -30.29
CA GLU A 324 15.82 -6.42 -28.92
C GLU A 324 15.09 -7.60 -28.24
N MET A 325 14.46 -8.47 -29.04
CA MET A 325 13.67 -9.61 -28.55
C MET A 325 14.53 -10.86 -28.39
N ALA A 326 15.57 -11.00 -29.22
CA ALA A 326 16.55 -12.08 -29.13
C ALA A 326 17.38 -12.02 -27.83
N GLU A 327 17.66 -10.81 -27.33
CA GLU A 327 18.43 -10.61 -26.09
C GLU A 327 17.56 -10.82 -24.83
N ARG A 328 16.30 -10.37 -24.85
CA ARG A 328 15.36 -10.50 -23.71
C ARG A 328 14.86 -11.92 -23.44
N PHE A 329 14.80 -12.78 -24.45
CA PHE A 329 14.23 -14.13 -24.34
C PHE A 329 15.20 -15.22 -24.82
N ALA A 330 16.51 -14.96 -24.81
CA ALA A 330 17.54 -15.88 -25.30
C ALA A 330 17.38 -17.30 -24.75
N ASP A 331 17.16 -17.45 -23.44
CA ASP A 331 16.99 -18.75 -22.78
C ASP A 331 15.71 -19.48 -23.20
N ALA A 332 14.62 -18.73 -23.44
CA ALA A 332 13.37 -19.30 -23.91
C ALA A 332 13.47 -19.75 -25.38
N PHE A 333 14.21 -19.03 -26.24
CA PHE A 333 14.43 -19.43 -27.62
C PHE A 333 15.23 -20.73 -27.76
N VAL A 334 16.19 -20.99 -26.86
CA VAL A 334 16.95 -22.26 -26.84
C VAL A 334 16.04 -23.45 -26.53
N LEU A 335 15.14 -23.30 -25.56
CA LEU A 335 14.14 -24.31 -25.23
C LEU A 335 13.12 -24.51 -26.37
N GLU A 336 12.77 -23.43 -27.06
CA GLU A 336 11.83 -23.47 -28.18
C GLU A 336 12.42 -24.11 -29.45
N ASP A 337 13.69 -23.88 -29.74
CA ASP A 337 14.42 -24.54 -30.84
C ASP A 337 14.56 -26.04 -30.59
N ALA A 338 14.94 -26.43 -29.36
CA ALA A 338 14.99 -27.84 -28.97
C ALA A 338 13.61 -28.52 -29.05
N ARG A 339 12.54 -27.77 -28.74
CA ARG A 339 11.15 -28.26 -28.89
C ARG A 339 10.76 -28.35 -30.36
N GLU A 340 11.17 -27.43 -31.23
CA GLU A 340 10.96 -27.54 -32.69
C GLU A 340 11.68 -28.74 -33.31
N GLU A 341 12.89 -29.04 -32.88
CA GLU A 341 13.62 -30.24 -33.34
C GLU A 341 12.93 -31.53 -32.88
N ARG A 342 12.43 -31.57 -31.64
CA ARG A 342 11.61 -32.70 -31.17
C ARG A 342 10.32 -32.87 -31.97
N ILE A 343 9.67 -31.77 -32.36
CA ILE A 343 8.48 -31.82 -33.21
C ILE A 343 8.82 -32.31 -34.62
N LYS A 344 9.92 -31.87 -35.21
CA LYS A 344 10.41 -32.35 -36.53
C LYS A 344 10.83 -33.83 -36.50
N ALA A 345 11.23 -34.34 -35.33
CA ALA A 345 11.62 -35.74 -35.14
C ALA A 345 10.44 -36.69 -34.85
N LEU A 346 9.21 -36.19 -34.71
CA LEU A 346 8.02 -37.05 -34.54
C LEU A 346 7.66 -37.73 -35.88
N PRO A 347 7.39 -39.04 -35.88
CA PRO A 347 6.96 -39.74 -37.09
C PRO A 347 5.60 -39.21 -37.56
N PRO A 348 5.36 -39.08 -38.88
CA PRO A 348 4.05 -38.70 -39.39
C PRO A 348 3.00 -39.70 -38.91
N SER A 349 1.91 -39.20 -38.32
CA SER A 349 0.80 -40.03 -37.87
C SER A 349 0.26 -40.84 -39.04
N ASN A 350 0.41 -42.17 -38.96
CA ASN A 350 -0.06 -43.10 -39.95
C ASN A 350 -1.58 -43.24 -39.81
N ASP A 351 -2.34 -42.33 -40.42
CA ASP A 351 -3.80 -42.38 -40.48
C ASP A 351 -4.27 -43.39 -41.54
N ARG A 352 -3.81 -44.64 -41.39
CA ARG A 352 -4.23 -45.80 -42.20
C ARG A 352 -4.34 -47.05 -41.33
N ASP A 353 -5.30 -47.05 -40.40
CA ASP A 353 -5.85 -48.30 -39.86
C ASP A 353 -7.34 -48.15 -39.50
N ARG A 354 -8.10 -47.50 -40.39
CA ARG A 354 -9.55 -47.70 -40.49
C ARG A 354 -9.83 -48.67 -41.62
N ASN A 355 -10.45 -49.80 -41.26
CA ASN A 355 -10.96 -50.88 -42.10
C ASN A 355 -9.94 -51.90 -42.62
N GLN A 356 -9.65 -52.93 -41.81
CA GLN A 356 -9.76 -54.33 -42.27
C GLN A 356 -9.56 -55.34 -41.13
N ARG A 357 -10.63 -56.09 -40.84
CA ARG A 357 -10.73 -57.45 -40.24
C ARG A 357 -12.06 -57.47 -39.49
N GLY A 358 -13.13 -58.09 -39.99
CA GLY A 358 -13.17 -59.43 -40.56
C GLY A 358 -14.10 -60.23 -39.64
N GLY A 359 -15.34 -60.41 -40.06
CA GLY A 359 -16.36 -61.11 -39.29
C GLY A 359 -16.09 -62.62 -39.19
N ALA A 360 -16.50 -63.20 -38.06
CA ALA A 360 -16.80 -64.63 -37.88
C ALA A 360 -17.60 -64.79 -36.55
N PRO A 361 -18.33 -65.90 -36.32
CA PRO A 361 -19.77 -65.86 -36.09
C PRO A 361 -20.23 -66.19 -34.65
N ARG A 362 -21.50 -65.90 -34.37
CA ARG A 362 -22.23 -66.31 -33.15
C ARG A 362 -22.38 -67.84 -33.07
N PRO A 363 -22.27 -68.39 -31.85
CA PRO A 363 -23.23 -69.36 -31.32
C PRO A 363 -23.65 -68.93 -29.89
N GLY A 364 -24.93 -68.76 -29.54
CA GLY A 364 -25.97 -69.79 -29.46
C GLY A 364 -26.03 -70.36 -28.03
N GLY A 365 -27.04 -69.96 -27.23
CA GLY A 365 -27.38 -70.63 -25.96
C GLY A 365 -27.85 -69.74 -24.80
N ARG A 366 -29.17 -69.56 -24.65
CA ARG A 366 -29.88 -69.36 -23.35
C ARG A 366 -29.96 -70.74 -22.62
N PRO A 367 -30.37 -70.90 -21.34
CA PRO A 367 -31.21 -70.01 -20.50
C PRO A 367 -30.90 -69.97 -18.97
N GLY A 368 -31.58 -69.05 -18.25
CA GLY A 368 -32.16 -69.31 -16.92
C GLY A 368 -31.33 -69.01 -15.67
N GLY A 369 -31.99 -68.46 -14.63
CA GLY A 369 -31.52 -68.56 -13.24
C GLY A 369 -31.56 -67.28 -12.42
N ASP A 370 -32.73 -66.97 -11.88
CA ASP A 370 -33.01 -66.58 -10.48
C ASP A 370 -32.01 -65.70 -9.71
N ARG A 371 -32.48 -64.52 -9.28
CA ARG A 371 -32.06 -63.94 -7.98
C ARG A 371 -33.27 -63.45 -7.18
N PRO A 372 -33.31 -63.68 -5.86
CA PRO A 372 -34.54 -63.65 -5.08
C PRO A 372 -34.77 -62.32 -4.35
N SER A 373 -36.04 -62.11 -4.02
CA SER A 373 -36.57 -61.19 -3.03
C SER A 373 -36.02 -61.46 -1.62
N GLY A 374 -35.82 -60.42 -0.80
CA GLY A 374 -35.29 -60.56 0.56
C GLY A 374 -35.16 -59.25 1.36
N ASP A 375 -36.27 -58.53 1.47
CA ASP A 375 -36.76 -57.76 2.63
C ASP A 375 -35.87 -57.64 3.90
N ARG A 376 -35.64 -56.39 4.41
CA ARG A 376 -36.05 -55.92 5.76
C ARG A 376 -35.39 -54.61 6.25
N ARG A 377 -36.29 -53.68 6.63
CA ARG A 377 -36.27 -52.77 7.81
C ARG A 377 -35.31 -51.57 7.80
N SER A 378 -35.79 -50.34 7.59
CA SER A 378 -36.56 -49.44 8.51
C SER A 378 -35.74 -48.93 9.69
N HIS A 379 -35.36 -47.65 9.68
CA HIS A 379 -35.28 -46.79 10.88
C HIS A 379 -35.64 -45.34 10.51
N SER A 380 -36.81 -44.94 10.97
CA SER A 380 -37.35 -43.59 11.00
C SER A 380 -36.71 -42.79 12.14
N GLY A 381 -36.27 -41.56 11.85
CA GLY A 381 -35.85 -40.57 12.85
C GLY A 381 -36.49 -39.21 12.52
N PRO A 382 -37.08 -38.48 13.49
CA PRO A 382 -38.03 -37.39 13.24
C PRO A 382 -37.40 -35.98 13.20
N PRO A 383 -38.16 -34.94 12.78
CA PRO A 383 -37.65 -33.59 12.56
C PRO A 383 -37.53 -32.81 13.88
N ARG A 384 -36.50 -31.95 14.00
CA ARG A 384 -36.37 -31.03 15.14
C ARG A 384 -37.05 -29.70 14.89
N ARG A 385 -37.92 -29.38 15.86
CA ARG A 385 -38.74 -28.19 16.06
C ARG A 385 -37.94 -26.92 16.37
N SER A 386 -38.56 -25.82 15.95
CA SER A 386 -38.65 -24.50 16.60
C SER A 386 -38.34 -24.42 18.10
N GLY A 387 -37.57 -23.41 18.49
CA GLY A 387 -37.40 -22.97 19.88
C GLY A 387 -37.21 -21.46 19.95
N SER A 388 -38.29 -20.76 20.31
CA SER A 388 -38.37 -19.40 20.81
C SER A 388 -37.59 -19.21 22.12
N GLY A 389 -36.90 -18.09 22.28
CA GLY A 389 -36.25 -17.70 23.53
C GLY A 389 -36.03 -16.19 23.59
N ASP A 390 -37.05 -15.48 24.06
CA ASP A 390 -37.01 -14.09 24.50
C ASP A 390 -36.69 -14.04 26.01
N ARG A 391 -35.73 -13.17 26.41
CA ARG A 391 -35.63 -12.52 27.74
C ARG A 391 -34.34 -11.68 27.89
N ASN A 392 -34.51 -10.36 27.75
CA ASN A 392 -34.13 -9.28 28.69
C ASN A 392 -33.03 -9.51 29.77
N ARG A 393 -32.00 -8.63 29.83
CA ARG A 393 -31.70 -7.68 30.93
C ARG A 393 -30.28 -7.05 30.88
N ASP A 394 -30.27 -5.72 30.98
CA ASP A 394 -29.37 -4.84 31.75
C ASP A 394 -27.86 -5.14 31.88
N ARG A 395 -27.01 -4.32 31.24
CA ARG A 395 -26.14 -3.31 31.88
C ARG A 395 -25.30 -2.53 30.87
#